data_AF-A0A3M1K1S3-F1
#
_entry.id   AF-A0A3M1K1S3-F1
#
_cell.length_a   1.000
_cell.length_b   1.000
_cell.length_c   1.000
_cell.angle_alpha   90.00
_cell.angle_beta   90.00
_cell.angle_gamma   90.00
#
_symmetry.space_group_name_H-M   'P 1'
#
loop_
_entity.id
_entity.type
_entity.pdbx_description
1 polymer ?
#
loop_
_entity_poly.entity_id
_entity_poly.type
_entity_poly.pdbx_seq_one_letter_code
_entity_poly.pdbx_strand_id
1 'polypeptide(L)'
;MGISDDSPDRALQADTDGSPSSDRRIDPVLVAQLLRGGGQGEGPFVHIETHISHVFLAGARAFKLKKAVRLPFLDYSTLEARRRMALRELLINRLFAPELYLGLMPLVRESRCGTERGAVPFTLGPLLMPQTIAGGQDLEALLSDPEALDALLGEWAGDNQVCEWLVVMRRFADQDRFDRLASAGGLQAADVSGLADALARYHQRSAIRRDLGGPEVLARGFADVVATLESLPDSPWSASELAKFSEGVMSRIEQAAPRLDARRRHGRVRRCHGDLHLANVCRFEGHVRAFDAIEFSDRIGVIDIAHDAAFAVMDLIAHHHPRAASHLFN
;
A
#
# COMPACT_ATOMS: atom_id res chain seq x y z
N MET A 1 36.76 -19.42 39.86
CA MET A 1 35.62 -19.88 39.04
C MET A 1 34.69 -18.69 38.88
N GLY A 2 34.97 -17.86 37.89
CA GLY A 2 34.17 -16.69 37.55
C GLY A 2 33.09 -17.12 36.56
N ILE A 3 31.85 -16.79 36.89
CA ILE A 3 30.68 -17.03 36.04
C ILE A 3 30.57 -15.82 35.13
N SER A 4 30.73 -16.06 33.83
CA SER A 4 30.56 -15.07 32.77
C SER A 4 29.09 -14.73 32.60
N ASP A 5 28.84 -13.44 32.70
CA ASP A 5 27.64 -12.69 32.34
C ASP A 5 27.39 -12.81 30.83
N ASP A 6 26.24 -13.37 30.44
CA ASP A 6 25.82 -13.54 29.05
C ASP A 6 24.43 -12.92 28.90
N SER A 7 24.41 -11.59 28.88
CA SER A 7 23.23 -10.74 28.69
C SER A 7 22.92 -10.60 27.18
N PRO A 8 21.68 -10.85 26.70
CA PRO A 8 21.34 -10.74 25.29
C PRO A 8 20.95 -9.31 24.94
N ASP A 9 21.92 -8.39 24.96
CA ASP A 9 21.68 -6.95 24.74
C ASP A 9 22.66 -6.33 23.72
N ARG A 10 22.98 -7.09 22.66
CA ARG A 10 23.75 -6.61 21.50
C ARG A 10 23.26 -7.23 20.19
N ALA A 11 22.27 -6.59 19.57
CA ALA A 11 22.00 -6.70 18.14
C ALA A 11 21.32 -5.43 17.59
N LEU A 12 21.88 -4.27 17.92
CA LEU A 12 21.66 -2.98 17.25
C LEU A 12 23.04 -2.36 16.98
N GLN A 13 23.84 -3.06 16.18
CA GLN A 13 24.98 -2.47 15.49
C GLN A 13 24.78 -2.76 14.01
N ALA A 14 24.63 -1.67 13.26
CA ALA A 14 24.65 -1.70 11.81
C ALA A 14 26.00 -2.29 11.38
N ASP A 15 25.97 -3.46 10.74
CA ASP A 15 27.12 -3.99 10.03
C ASP A 15 27.44 -3.04 8.87
N THR A 16 28.42 -2.18 9.13
CA THR A 16 29.24 -1.55 8.11
C THR A 16 30.42 -2.47 7.85
N ASP A 17 30.33 -3.36 6.86
CA ASP A 17 31.54 -3.80 6.15
C ASP A 17 31.29 -4.41 4.74
N GLY A 18 31.87 -3.71 3.75
CA GLY A 18 32.59 -4.22 2.57
C GLY A 18 32.11 -5.46 1.77
N SER A 19 31.17 -5.27 0.83
CA SER A 19 31.22 -5.89 -0.51
C SER A 19 30.32 -5.12 -1.50
N PRO A 20 30.70 -4.98 -2.78
CA PRO A 20 30.06 -4.02 -3.69
C PRO A 20 28.80 -4.63 -4.34
N SER A 21 27.64 -4.47 -3.69
CA SER A 21 26.36 -4.44 -4.42
C SER A 21 25.94 -2.98 -4.55
N SER A 22 25.97 -2.48 -5.77
CA SER A 22 25.74 -1.07 -6.09
C SER A 22 24.25 -0.71 -6.15
N ASP A 23 23.43 -1.13 -5.18
CA ASP A 23 22.05 -0.64 -5.06
C ASP A 23 22.05 0.57 -4.11
N ARG A 24 22.61 1.69 -4.60
CA ARG A 24 22.68 2.94 -3.83
C ARG A 24 21.26 3.46 -3.62
N ARG A 25 20.86 3.65 -2.36
CA ARG A 25 19.61 4.36 -1.99
C ARG A 25 19.51 5.65 -2.81
N ILE A 26 18.43 5.79 -3.58
CA ILE A 26 18.14 7.01 -4.32
C ILE A 26 17.77 8.11 -3.32
N ASP A 27 18.45 9.24 -3.40
CA ASP A 27 18.16 10.41 -2.58
C ASP A 27 16.79 10.99 -3.00
N PRO A 28 15.80 11.10 -2.08
CA PRO A 28 14.52 11.72 -2.40
C PRO A 28 14.63 13.18 -2.85
N VAL A 29 15.70 13.90 -2.45
CA VAL A 29 15.97 15.28 -2.90
C VAL A 29 16.28 15.31 -4.40
N LEU A 30 17.07 14.35 -4.90
CA LEU A 30 17.33 14.21 -6.33
C LEU A 30 16.04 14.00 -7.11
N VAL A 31 15.18 13.09 -6.64
CA VAL A 31 13.89 12.81 -7.28
C VAL A 31 13.01 14.05 -7.30
N ALA A 32 12.95 14.79 -6.18
CA ALA A 32 12.24 16.05 -6.08
C ALA A 32 12.74 17.09 -7.10
N GLN A 33 14.06 17.21 -7.29
CA GLN A 33 14.66 18.12 -8.27
C GLN A 33 14.28 17.73 -9.71
N LEU A 34 14.34 16.44 -10.05
CA LEU A 34 13.99 15.95 -11.38
C LEU A 34 12.51 16.20 -11.70
N LEU A 35 11.62 15.94 -10.75
CA LEU A 35 10.18 16.19 -10.91
C LEU A 35 9.87 17.68 -11.09
N ARG A 36 10.64 18.58 -10.46
CA ARG A 36 10.50 20.04 -10.67
C ARG A 36 11.02 20.48 -12.04
N GLY A 37 12.17 19.96 -12.47
CA GLY A 37 12.83 20.36 -13.72
C GLY A 37 12.21 19.79 -14.99
N GLY A 38 11.59 18.60 -14.94
CA GLY A 38 11.06 17.89 -16.10
C GLY A 38 9.69 18.36 -16.63
N GLY A 39 9.28 19.60 -16.36
CA GLY A 39 7.97 20.13 -16.77
C GLY A 39 6.76 19.49 -16.07
N GLN A 40 6.99 18.63 -15.06
CA GLN A 40 5.95 18.06 -14.19
C GLN A 40 5.62 18.99 -13.00
N GLY A 41 6.37 20.09 -12.86
CA GLY A 41 6.46 20.92 -11.66
C GLY A 41 5.85 22.32 -11.76
N GLU A 42 5.07 22.66 -12.78
CA GLU A 42 4.27 23.89 -12.72
C GLU A 42 3.16 23.71 -11.67
N GLY A 43 3.42 24.17 -10.45
CA GLY A 43 2.47 24.12 -9.35
C GLY A 43 3.07 23.74 -7.98
N PRO A 44 2.23 23.60 -6.95
CA PRO A 44 2.67 23.33 -5.58
C PRO A 44 3.38 21.97 -5.47
N PHE A 45 4.59 21.97 -4.88
CA PHE A 45 5.37 20.77 -4.62
C PHE A 45 5.30 20.39 -3.14
N VAL A 46 4.93 19.14 -2.83
CA VAL A 46 4.92 18.61 -1.47
C VAL A 46 5.60 17.24 -1.45
N HIS A 47 6.48 17.02 -0.48
CA HIS A 47 7.07 15.72 -0.20
C HIS A 47 6.52 15.18 1.11
N ILE A 48 5.96 13.98 1.06
CA ILE A 48 5.43 13.24 2.20
C ILE A 48 6.28 11.98 2.32
N GLU A 49 6.78 11.69 3.51
CA GLU A 49 7.50 10.45 3.80
C GLU A 49 6.65 9.55 4.69
N THR A 50 6.58 8.28 4.31
CA THR A 50 5.98 7.21 5.11
C THR A 50 7.05 6.22 5.55
N HIS A 51 6.66 5.23 6.36
CA HIS A 51 7.56 4.17 6.80
C HIS A 51 8.25 3.44 5.63
N ILE A 52 7.55 3.24 4.51
CA ILE A 52 8.00 2.41 3.39
C ILE A 52 8.05 3.13 2.04
N SER A 53 7.69 4.41 1.96
CA SER A 53 7.65 5.14 0.69
C SER A 53 7.91 6.64 0.85
N HIS A 54 8.34 7.27 -0.24
CA HIS A 54 8.27 8.71 -0.43
C HIS A 54 7.17 9.03 -1.45
N VAL A 55 6.31 9.99 -1.13
CA VAL A 55 5.25 10.49 -2.02
C VAL A 55 5.54 11.95 -2.37
N PHE A 56 5.61 12.24 -3.65
CA PHE A 56 5.84 13.59 -4.18
C PHE A 56 4.59 14.07 -4.89
N LEU A 57 4.00 15.16 -4.42
CA LEU A 57 2.92 15.86 -5.11
C LEU A 57 3.55 16.97 -5.94
N ALA A 58 3.46 16.90 -7.27
CA ALA A 58 4.05 17.89 -8.18
C ALA A 58 3.05 18.26 -9.28
N GLY A 59 2.63 19.53 -9.30
CA GLY A 59 1.58 20.01 -10.21
C GLY A 59 0.30 19.18 -10.05
N ALA A 60 -0.21 18.65 -11.18
CA ALA A 60 -1.39 17.79 -11.25
C ALA A 60 -1.11 16.29 -11.03
N ARG A 61 0.11 15.91 -10.67
CA ARG A 61 0.53 14.51 -10.48
C ARG A 61 1.02 14.23 -9.06
N ALA A 62 0.94 12.97 -8.70
CA ALA A 62 1.56 12.40 -7.51
C ALA A 62 2.48 11.25 -7.93
N PHE A 63 3.61 11.10 -7.26
CA PHE A 63 4.63 10.10 -7.57
C PHE A 63 4.99 9.36 -6.28
N LYS A 64 4.90 8.04 -6.27
CA LYS A 64 5.29 7.22 -5.11
C LYS A 64 6.54 6.42 -5.44
N LEU A 65 7.56 6.57 -4.60
CA LEU A 65 8.82 5.86 -4.63
C LEU A 65 8.88 4.93 -3.42
N LYS A 66 9.17 3.65 -3.63
CA LYS A 66 9.32 2.69 -2.53
C LYS A 66 10.71 2.83 -1.90
N LYS A 67 10.79 2.80 -0.58
CA LYS A 67 12.07 2.88 0.16
C LYS A 67 12.80 1.54 0.06
N ALA A 68 14.12 1.57 -0.09
CA ALA A 68 14.95 0.37 -0.05
C ALA A 68 15.09 -0.14 1.39
N VAL A 69 14.11 -0.93 1.84
CA VAL A 69 14.00 -1.45 3.21
C VAL A 69 13.68 -2.94 3.21
N ARG A 70 14.05 -3.63 4.29
CA ARG A 70 13.66 -5.01 4.57
C ARG A 70 13.07 -5.06 5.98
N LEU A 71 11.80 -5.43 6.05
CA LEU A 71 10.99 -5.55 7.27
C LEU A 71 10.51 -6.99 7.41
N PRO A 72 10.06 -7.44 8.60
CA PRO A 72 9.62 -8.82 8.81
C PRO A 72 8.50 -9.31 7.87
N PHE A 73 7.69 -8.39 7.37
CA PHE A 73 6.55 -8.66 6.49
C PHE A 73 6.72 -8.12 5.07
N LEU A 74 7.88 -7.53 4.75
CA LEU A 74 8.07 -6.80 3.49
C LEU A 74 9.53 -6.71 3.08
N ASP A 75 9.85 -7.11 1.85
CA ASP A 75 11.19 -6.98 1.29
C ASP A 75 11.21 -6.07 0.06
N TYR A 76 11.72 -4.86 0.22
CA TYR A 76 12.01 -3.87 -0.82
C TYR A 76 13.52 -3.66 -0.99
N SER A 77 14.34 -4.61 -0.55
CA SER A 77 15.80 -4.43 -0.54
C SER A 77 16.41 -4.32 -1.94
N THR A 78 15.81 -4.96 -2.96
CA THR A 78 16.30 -4.92 -4.34
C THR A 78 15.42 -4.08 -5.26
N LEU A 79 16.02 -3.55 -6.33
CA LEU A 79 15.31 -2.83 -7.40
C LEU A 79 14.18 -3.67 -8.00
N GLU A 80 14.41 -4.97 -8.25
CA GLU A 80 13.41 -5.90 -8.81
C GLU A 80 12.23 -6.07 -7.86
N ALA A 81 12.50 -6.20 -6.55
CA ALA A 81 11.44 -6.29 -5.54
C ALA A 81 10.59 -5.01 -5.51
N ARG A 82 11.22 -3.83 -5.54
CA ARG A 82 10.52 -2.54 -5.60
C ARG A 82 9.74 -2.37 -6.89
N ARG A 83 10.30 -2.78 -8.03
CA ARG A 83 9.65 -2.77 -9.35
C ARG A 83 8.39 -3.62 -9.35
N ARG A 84 8.48 -4.89 -8.94
CA ARG A 84 7.33 -5.80 -8.86
C ARG A 84 6.26 -5.25 -7.93
N MET A 85 6.66 -4.67 -6.81
CA MET A 85 5.68 -4.11 -5.90
C MET A 85 5.03 -2.83 -6.43
N ALA A 86 5.77 -1.97 -7.12
CA ALA A 86 5.19 -0.81 -7.80
C ALA A 86 4.14 -1.24 -8.83
N LEU A 87 4.41 -2.34 -9.55
CA LEU A 87 3.42 -2.95 -10.44
C LEU A 87 2.21 -3.50 -9.67
N ARG A 88 2.42 -4.26 -8.59
CA ARG A 88 1.32 -4.78 -7.76
C ARG A 88 0.42 -3.64 -7.27
N GLU A 89 1.01 -2.55 -6.77
CA GLU A 89 0.28 -1.36 -6.36
C GLU A 89 -0.55 -0.77 -7.50
N LEU A 90 0.06 -0.59 -8.68
CA LEU A 90 -0.62 -0.09 -9.86
C LEU A 90 -1.81 -0.98 -10.26
N LEU A 91 -1.60 -2.30 -10.34
CA LEU A 91 -2.62 -3.24 -10.79
C LEU A 91 -3.79 -3.33 -9.80
N ILE A 92 -3.49 -3.45 -8.51
CA ILE A 92 -4.51 -3.56 -7.45
C ILE A 92 -5.31 -2.27 -7.38
N ASN A 93 -4.64 -1.12 -7.30
CA ASN A 93 -5.35 0.15 -7.13
C ASN A 93 -6.12 0.59 -8.37
N ARG A 94 -5.75 0.15 -9.58
CA ARG A 94 -6.57 0.36 -10.78
C ARG A 94 -7.90 -0.39 -10.74
N LEU A 95 -8.08 -1.38 -9.85
CA LEU A 95 -9.41 -1.94 -9.59
C LEU A 95 -10.32 -0.89 -8.95
N PHE A 96 -9.77 -0.06 -8.05
CA PHE A 96 -10.51 0.90 -7.22
C PHE A 96 -10.54 2.33 -7.79
N ALA A 97 -9.49 2.72 -8.52
CA ALA A 97 -9.33 4.06 -9.07
C ALA A 97 -8.48 4.06 -10.36
N PRO A 98 -9.01 3.49 -11.46
CA PRO A 98 -8.28 3.36 -12.71
C PRO A 98 -7.83 4.72 -13.30
N GLU A 99 -8.55 5.80 -13.00
CA GLU A 99 -8.23 7.15 -13.46
C GLU A 99 -7.13 7.81 -12.63
N LEU A 100 -6.98 7.42 -11.36
CA LEU A 100 -5.93 7.95 -10.48
C LEU A 100 -4.58 7.32 -10.81
N TYR A 101 -4.53 6.03 -11.15
CA TYR A 101 -3.29 5.27 -11.29
C TYR A 101 -2.83 5.18 -12.75
N LEU A 102 -1.87 6.01 -13.13
CA LEU A 102 -1.51 6.32 -14.53
C LEU A 102 -0.44 5.42 -15.14
N GLY A 103 0.38 4.73 -14.33
CA GLY A 103 1.45 3.86 -14.81
C GLY A 103 2.69 3.89 -13.93
N LEU A 104 3.78 3.30 -14.44
CA LEU A 104 5.10 3.31 -13.81
C LEU A 104 6.06 4.17 -14.61
N MET A 105 6.97 4.86 -13.94
CA MET A 105 7.99 5.69 -14.56
C MET A 105 9.36 5.28 -14.03
N PRO A 106 10.30 4.84 -14.89
CA PRO A 106 11.64 4.49 -14.46
C PRO A 106 12.46 5.75 -14.20
N LEU A 107 13.21 5.74 -13.11
CA LEU A 107 14.33 6.65 -12.89
C LEU A 107 15.58 6.01 -13.49
N VAL A 108 16.18 6.65 -14.49
CA VAL A 108 17.34 6.11 -15.21
C VAL A 108 18.59 6.92 -14.92
N ARG A 109 19.72 6.23 -14.86
CA ARG A 109 21.06 6.84 -14.80
C ARG A 109 21.62 6.89 -16.21
N GLU A 110 22.01 8.07 -16.66
CA GLU A 110 22.56 8.24 -18.01
C GLU A 110 23.94 7.60 -18.13
N SER A 111 24.14 6.80 -19.17
CA SER A 111 25.46 6.34 -19.57
C SER A 111 26.22 7.54 -20.17
N ARG A 112 27.36 7.94 -19.59
CA ARG A 112 28.11 9.12 -20.08
C ARG A 112 28.41 9.01 -21.58
N CYS A 113 27.93 9.95 -22.38
CA CYS A 113 28.58 10.32 -23.63
C CYS A 113 29.56 11.46 -23.35
N GLY A 114 30.86 11.18 -23.39
CA GLY A 114 31.88 12.23 -23.42
C GLY A 114 32.41 12.66 -22.06
N THR A 115 33.67 13.09 -22.09
CA THR A 115 34.57 13.33 -20.96
C THR A 115 34.18 14.56 -20.15
N GLU A 116 33.60 14.38 -18.96
CA GLU A 116 33.73 15.35 -17.87
C GLU A 116 33.50 14.67 -16.51
N ARG A 117 34.39 14.91 -15.55
CA ARG A 117 34.27 14.42 -14.17
C ARG A 117 33.21 15.26 -13.44
N GLY A 118 31.95 14.89 -13.61
CA GLY A 118 30.80 15.40 -12.86
C GLY A 118 29.80 14.29 -12.55
N ALA A 119 28.94 14.48 -11.54
CA ALA A 119 27.92 13.50 -11.13
C ALA A 119 27.12 13.03 -12.35
N VAL A 120 26.94 11.70 -12.48
CA VAL A 120 26.17 11.13 -13.59
C VAL A 120 24.73 11.61 -13.48
N PRO A 121 24.18 12.32 -14.48
CA PRO A 121 22.82 12.83 -14.41
C PRO A 121 21.84 11.66 -14.37
N PHE A 122 20.79 11.85 -13.58
CA PHE A 122 19.63 10.97 -13.59
C PHE A 122 18.53 11.65 -14.37
N THR A 123 17.72 10.88 -15.09
CA THR A 123 16.56 11.38 -15.81
C THR A 123 15.35 10.49 -15.56
N LEU A 124 14.17 11.06 -15.75
CA LEU A 124 12.92 10.33 -15.71
C LEU A 124 12.64 9.77 -17.10
N GLY A 125 12.43 8.46 -17.19
CA GLY A 125 12.03 7.80 -18.42
C GLY A 125 10.55 8.07 -18.77
N PRO A 126 10.06 7.46 -19.86
CA PRO A 126 8.67 7.60 -20.26
C PRO A 126 7.72 6.98 -19.22
N LEU A 127 6.47 7.46 -19.20
CA LEU A 127 5.40 6.79 -18.47
C LEU A 127 5.05 5.48 -19.18
N LEU A 128 5.25 4.38 -18.48
CA LEU A 128 4.99 3.03 -18.95
C LEU A 128 3.69 2.53 -18.35
N MET A 129 2.75 2.16 -19.22
CA MET A 129 1.65 1.30 -18.84
C MET A 129 2.09 -0.15 -19.03
N PRO A 130 1.89 -1.03 -18.04
CA PRO A 130 2.12 -2.45 -18.26
C PRO A 130 1.27 -2.92 -19.44
N GLN A 131 1.74 -3.97 -20.12
CA GLN A 131 0.95 -4.58 -21.18
C GLN A 131 -0.46 -4.88 -20.66
N THR A 132 -1.47 -4.71 -21.51
CA THR A 132 -2.86 -4.96 -21.07
C THR A 132 -2.93 -6.38 -20.56
N ILE A 133 -3.36 -6.56 -19.30
CA ILE A 133 -3.71 -7.89 -18.79
C ILE A 133 -4.70 -8.46 -19.81
N ALA A 134 -4.29 -9.49 -20.55
CA ALA A 134 -5.10 -10.01 -21.63
C ALA A 134 -6.48 -10.37 -21.06
N GLY A 135 -7.55 -10.01 -21.78
CA GLY A 135 -8.92 -10.23 -21.30
C GLY A 135 -9.11 -11.69 -20.88
N GLY A 136 -9.28 -11.91 -19.57
CA GLY A 136 -9.46 -13.26 -18.99
C GLY A 136 -8.29 -13.79 -18.16
N GLN A 137 -7.14 -13.11 -18.06
CA GLN A 137 -6.09 -13.50 -17.11
C GLN A 137 -6.54 -13.22 -15.67
N ASP A 138 -6.32 -14.20 -14.79
CA ASP A 138 -6.61 -14.09 -13.36
C ASP A 138 -5.58 -13.16 -12.69
N LEU A 139 -6.05 -12.00 -12.23
CA LEU A 139 -5.21 -11.03 -11.52
C LEU A 139 -4.56 -11.66 -10.29
N GLU A 140 -5.24 -12.57 -9.58
CA GLU A 140 -4.64 -13.20 -8.40
C GLU A 140 -3.46 -14.09 -8.78
N ALA A 141 -3.62 -14.90 -9.83
CA ALA A 141 -2.54 -15.73 -10.34
C ALA A 141 -1.32 -14.88 -10.77
N LEU A 142 -1.57 -13.75 -11.45
CA LEU A 142 -0.54 -12.80 -11.85
C LEU A 142 0.16 -12.18 -10.64
N LEU A 143 -0.59 -11.73 -9.62
CA LEU A 143 -0.02 -11.10 -8.44
C LEU A 143 0.86 -12.07 -7.64
N SER A 144 0.49 -13.35 -7.58
CA SER A 144 1.22 -14.38 -6.84
C SER A 144 2.44 -14.94 -7.58
N ASP A 145 2.64 -14.64 -8.87
CA ASP A 145 3.75 -15.13 -9.68
C ASP A 145 4.74 -13.99 -10.02
N PRO A 146 5.94 -13.97 -9.40
CA PRO A 146 6.94 -12.96 -9.67
C PRO A 146 7.43 -12.96 -11.13
N GLU A 147 7.53 -14.13 -11.77
CA GLU A 147 7.97 -14.24 -13.16
C GLU A 147 6.92 -13.66 -14.12
N ALA A 148 5.63 -13.89 -13.82
CA ALA A 148 4.54 -13.28 -14.58
C ALA A 148 4.51 -11.75 -14.44
N LEU A 149 4.79 -11.21 -13.25
CA LEU A 149 4.92 -9.76 -13.05
C LEU A 149 6.11 -9.19 -13.84
N ASP A 150 7.26 -9.87 -13.79
CA ASP A 150 8.47 -9.46 -14.51
C ASP A 150 8.23 -9.50 -16.04
N ALA A 151 7.51 -10.51 -16.53
CA ALA A 151 7.10 -10.60 -17.94
C ALA A 151 6.14 -9.47 -18.36
N LEU A 152 5.15 -9.12 -17.51
CA LEU A 152 4.19 -8.05 -17.81
C LEU A 152 4.85 -6.67 -17.90
N LEU A 153 5.90 -6.45 -17.10
CA LEU A 153 6.69 -5.23 -17.11
C LEU A 153 7.57 -5.11 -18.36
N GLY A 154 7.88 -6.24 -19.00
CA GLY A 154 8.82 -6.33 -20.11
C GLY A 154 10.25 -5.95 -19.74
N GLU A 155 11.14 -6.01 -20.72
CA GLU A 155 12.51 -5.50 -20.58
C GLU A 155 12.52 -3.98 -20.82
N TRP A 156 13.37 -3.28 -20.07
CA TRP A 156 13.64 -1.88 -20.37
C TRP A 156 14.45 -1.82 -21.66
N ALA A 157 13.86 -1.24 -22.71
CA ALA A 157 14.45 -1.16 -24.04
C ALA A 157 15.38 0.07 -24.24
N GLY A 158 15.68 0.83 -23.19
CA GLY A 158 16.56 2.01 -23.29
C GLY A 158 18.02 1.70 -22.96
N ASP A 159 18.93 2.49 -23.52
CA ASP A 159 20.39 2.31 -23.36
C ASP A 159 20.92 2.66 -21.95
N ASN A 160 20.07 3.26 -21.11
CA ASN A 160 20.43 3.74 -19.77
C ASN A 160 20.01 2.76 -18.68
N GLN A 161 20.77 2.70 -17.59
CA GLN A 161 20.48 1.82 -16.46
C GLN A 161 19.29 2.33 -15.65
N VAL A 162 18.25 1.51 -15.48
CA VAL A 162 17.17 1.80 -14.53
C VAL A 162 17.69 1.68 -13.09
N CYS A 163 17.44 2.70 -12.28
CA CYS A 163 17.87 2.79 -10.89
C CYS A 163 16.71 2.82 -9.90
N GLU A 164 15.50 3.21 -10.32
CA GLU A 164 14.29 3.08 -9.51
C GLU A 164 13.02 3.12 -10.35
N TRP A 165 11.88 2.84 -9.71
CA TRP A 165 10.55 2.92 -10.31
C TRP A 165 9.62 3.79 -9.46
N LEU A 166 8.90 4.69 -10.13
CA LEU A 166 7.88 5.54 -9.55
C LEU A 166 6.50 5.06 -9.98
N VAL A 167 5.57 4.90 -9.03
CA VAL A 167 4.14 4.80 -9.35
C VAL A 167 3.64 6.22 -9.62
N VAL A 168 3.09 6.44 -10.82
CA VAL A 168 2.60 7.76 -11.24
C VAL A 168 1.09 7.80 -11.11
N MET A 169 0.59 8.84 -10.45
CA MET A 169 -0.82 9.04 -10.16
C MET A 169 -1.28 10.44 -10.53
N ARG A 170 -2.58 10.62 -10.75
CA ARG A 170 -3.22 11.95 -10.75
C ARG A 170 -3.30 12.43 -9.30
N ARG A 171 -2.96 13.69 -9.10
CA ARG A 171 -3.16 14.37 -7.82
C ARG A 171 -4.62 14.82 -7.72
N PHE A 172 -5.17 14.71 -6.52
CA PHE A 172 -6.44 15.33 -6.12
C PHE A 172 -6.18 16.26 -4.92
N ALA A 173 -7.16 17.08 -4.58
CA ALA A 173 -6.99 18.05 -3.51
C ALA A 173 -7.15 17.38 -2.14
N ASP A 174 -6.33 17.74 -1.14
CA ASP A 174 -6.35 17.06 0.17
C ASP A 174 -7.73 17.19 0.85
N GLN A 175 -8.42 18.31 0.66
CA GLN A 175 -9.76 18.53 1.19
C GLN A 175 -10.83 17.59 0.62
N ASP A 176 -10.56 16.92 -0.50
CA ASP A 176 -11.49 15.99 -1.13
C ASP A 176 -11.39 14.57 -0.53
N ARG A 177 -10.45 14.31 0.38
CA ARG A 177 -10.42 13.03 1.12
C ARG A 177 -11.61 12.94 2.07
N PHE A 178 -12.13 11.72 2.25
CA PHE A 178 -13.32 11.50 3.06
C PHE A 178 -13.11 11.83 4.54
N ASP A 179 -11.90 11.64 5.10
CA ASP A 179 -11.60 12.02 6.48
C ASP A 179 -11.67 13.55 6.67
N ARG A 180 -11.23 14.30 5.66
CA ARG A 180 -11.31 15.77 5.62
C ARG A 180 -12.74 16.24 5.43
N LEU A 181 -13.48 15.65 4.49
CA LEU A 181 -14.90 15.94 4.25
C LEU A 181 -15.74 15.62 5.50
N ALA A 182 -15.50 14.48 6.16
CA ALA A 182 -16.20 14.10 7.39
C ALA A 182 -15.93 15.10 8.51
N SER A 183 -14.67 15.48 8.71
CA SER A 183 -14.27 16.43 9.75
C SER A 183 -14.80 17.86 9.50
N ALA A 184 -14.90 18.26 8.23
CA ALA A 184 -15.41 19.58 7.85
C ALA A 184 -16.94 19.64 7.68
N GLY A 185 -17.66 18.53 7.90
CA GLY A 185 -19.11 18.45 7.66
C GLY A 185 -19.52 18.49 6.17
N GLY A 186 -18.57 18.26 5.26
CA GLY A 186 -18.76 18.26 3.81
C GLY A 186 -19.08 16.90 3.20
N LEU A 187 -19.16 15.84 4.02
CA LEU A 187 -19.53 14.49 3.59
C LEU A 187 -21.04 14.40 3.31
N GLN A 188 -21.42 14.06 2.09
CA GLN A 188 -22.80 14.00 1.62
C GLN A 188 -23.30 12.56 1.57
N ALA A 189 -24.61 12.34 1.65
CA ALA A 189 -25.21 11.02 1.50
C ALA A 189 -24.90 10.36 0.14
N ALA A 190 -24.74 11.16 -0.92
CA ALA A 190 -24.32 10.69 -2.24
C ALA A 190 -22.89 10.14 -2.23
N ASP A 191 -21.98 10.68 -1.41
CA ASP A 191 -20.63 10.16 -1.26
C ASP A 191 -20.64 8.78 -0.59
N VAL A 192 -21.45 8.63 0.47
CA VAL A 192 -21.56 7.35 1.18
C VAL A 192 -22.18 6.28 0.28
N SER A 193 -23.21 6.64 -0.49
CA SER A 193 -23.81 5.76 -1.51
C SER A 193 -22.79 5.41 -2.60
N GLY A 194 -22.01 6.40 -3.06
CA GLY A 194 -20.96 6.20 -4.05
C GLY A 194 -19.85 5.25 -3.56
N LEU A 195 -19.49 5.31 -2.28
CA LEU A 195 -18.55 4.38 -1.66
C LEU A 195 -19.14 2.96 -1.60
N ALA A 196 -20.38 2.81 -1.13
CA ALA A 196 -21.07 1.51 -1.08
C ALA A 196 -21.14 0.85 -2.46
N ASP A 197 -21.57 1.61 -3.48
CA ASP A 197 -21.64 1.15 -4.87
C ASP A 197 -20.26 0.77 -5.42
N ALA A 198 -19.22 1.54 -5.10
CA ALA A 198 -17.86 1.26 -5.52
C ALA A 198 -17.37 -0.07 -4.91
N LEU A 199 -17.51 -0.24 -3.59
CA LEU A 199 -17.14 -1.48 -2.90
C LEU A 199 -17.91 -2.68 -3.45
N ALA A 200 -19.22 -2.57 -3.61
CA ALA A 200 -20.05 -3.64 -4.17
C ALA A 200 -19.57 -4.05 -5.57
N ARG A 201 -19.27 -3.08 -6.44
CA ARG A 201 -18.71 -3.37 -7.78
C ARG A 201 -17.34 -4.04 -7.71
N TYR A 202 -16.44 -3.59 -6.84
CA TYR A 202 -15.10 -4.17 -6.71
C TYR A 202 -15.15 -5.58 -6.16
N HIS A 203 -15.90 -5.79 -5.09
CA HIS A 203 -16.12 -7.11 -4.50
C HIS A 203 -16.73 -8.09 -5.50
N GLN A 204 -17.69 -7.66 -6.33
CA GLN A 204 -18.28 -8.53 -7.35
C GLN A 204 -17.30 -8.95 -8.44
N ARG A 205 -16.39 -8.05 -8.85
CA ARG A 205 -15.38 -8.28 -9.90
C ARG A 205 -14.17 -9.07 -9.44
N SER A 206 -13.80 -8.98 -8.16
CA SER A 206 -12.65 -9.70 -7.60
C SER A 206 -12.91 -11.20 -7.53
N ALA A 207 -11.87 -12.00 -7.78
CA ALA A 207 -11.93 -13.45 -7.71
C ALA A 207 -12.31 -13.95 -6.30
N ILE A 208 -13.09 -15.04 -6.25
CA ILE A 208 -13.42 -15.73 -5.00
C ILE A 208 -12.18 -16.50 -4.51
N ARG A 209 -11.78 -16.27 -3.27
CA ARG A 209 -10.66 -16.97 -2.62
C ARG A 209 -11.18 -17.87 -1.50
N ARG A 210 -10.75 -19.14 -1.53
CA ARG A 210 -11.10 -20.16 -0.52
C ARG A 210 -9.86 -20.71 0.18
N ASP A 211 -8.70 -20.46 -0.37
CA ASP A 211 -7.37 -20.87 0.08
C ASP A 211 -6.73 -19.88 1.06
N LEU A 212 -7.32 -18.69 1.21
CA LEU A 212 -6.86 -17.64 2.13
C LEU A 212 -8.03 -17.01 2.90
N GLY A 213 -7.72 -16.16 3.88
CA GLY A 213 -8.68 -15.51 4.77
C GLY A 213 -9.28 -16.46 5.82
N GLY A 214 -10.45 -16.11 6.35
CA GLY A 214 -11.10 -16.89 7.40
C GLY A 214 -10.58 -16.61 8.81
N PRO A 215 -11.06 -17.37 9.82
CA PRO A 215 -10.80 -17.09 11.22
C PRO A 215 -9.33 -17.23 11.61
N GLU A 216 -8.62 -18.20 11.02
CA GLU A 216 -7.19 -18.43 11.31
C GLU A 216 -6.31 -17.24 10.88
N VAL A 217 -6.53 -16.72 9.67
CA VAL A 217 -5.79 -15.56 9.16
C VAL A 217 -6.11 -14.30 9.98
N LEU A 218 -7.39 -14.11 10.35
CA LEU A 218 -7.82 -13.00 11.20
C LEU A 218 -7.19 -13.07 12.60
N ALA A 219 -7.23 -14.25 13.24
CA ALA A 219 -6.63 -14.50 14.55
C ALA A 219 -5.12 -14.25 14.53
N ARG A 220 -4.42 -14.73 13.50
CA ARG A 220 -2.99 -14.50 13.33
C ARG A 220 -2.68 -13.01 13.13
N GLY A 221 -3.43 -12.33 12.27
CA GLY A 221 -3.24 -10.89 12.05
C GLY A 221 -3.45 -10.07 13.33
N PHE A 222 -4.44 -10.43 14.13
CA PHE A 222 -4.64 -9.81 15.45
C PHE A 222 -3.51 -10.11 16.43
N ALA A 223 -3.03 -11.36 16.48
CA ALA A 223 -1.88 -11.73 17.31
C ALA A 223 -0.60 -10.96 16.91
N ASP A 224 -0.37 -10.76 15.61
CA ASP A 224 0.76 -9.97 15.10
C ASP A 224 0.68 -8.50 15.59
N VAL A 225 -0.54 -7.92 15.66
CA VAL A 225 -0.79 -6.58 16.23
C VAL A 225 -0.52 -6.55 17.74
N VAL A 226 -1.01 -7.54 18.48
CA VAL A 226 -0.78 -7.64 19.94
C VAL A 226 0.72 -7.75 20.25
N ALA A 227 1.44 -8.63 19.56
CA ALA A 227 2.89 -8.78 19.73
C ALA A 227 3.64 -7.46 19.42
N THR A 228 3.17 -6.71 18.42
CA THR A 228 3.72 -5.38 18.13
C THR A 228 3.50 -4.42 19.29
N LEU A 229 2.27 -4.35 19.83
CA LEU A 229 1.93 -3.48 20.97
C LEU A 229 2.68 -3.86 22.25
N GLU A 230 2.94 -5.15 22.49
CA GLU A 230 3.74 -5.65 23.61
C GLU A 230 5.21 -5.25 23.50
N SER A 231 5.72 -5.14 22.27
CA SER A 231 7.11 -4.75 22.01
C SER A 231 7.38 -3.24 22.08
N LEU A 232 6.33 -2.41 22.19
CA LEU A 232 6.48 -0.95 22.23
C LEU A 232 7.05 -0.51 23.60
N PRO A 233 8.18 0.23 23.63
CA PRO A 233 8.76 0.73 24.88
C PRO A 233 7.81 1.65 25.66
N ASP A 234 7.02 2.44 24.93
CA ASP A 234 6.05 3.41 25.48
C ASP A 234 4.62 3.02 25.10
N SER A 235 4.23 1.77 25.37
CA SER A 235 2.88 1.30 25.06
C SER A 235 1.83 2.08 25.87
N PRO A 236 0.76 2.60 25.24
CA PRO A 236 -0.32 3.28 25.97
C PRO A 236 -1.20 2.32 26.78
N TRP A 237 -0.95 1.00 26.69
CA TRP A 237 -1.69 -0.04 27.38
C TRP A 237 -0.81 -0.67 28.46
N SER A 238 -1.36 -0.89 29.65
CA SER A 238 -0.70 -1.80 30.59
C SER A 238 -0.75 -3.24 30.07
N ALA A 239 0.21 -4.06 30.47
CA ALA A 239 0.25 -5.48 30.10
C ALA A 239 -1.06 -6.23 30.46
N SER A 240 -1.69 -5.87 31.58
CA SER A 240 -2.96 -6.48 31.99
C SER A 240 -4.14 -6.06 31.11
N GLU A 241 -4.19 -4.78 30.71
CA GLU A 241 -5.25 -4.29 29.80
C GLU A 241 -5.13 -4.93 28.42
N LEU A 242 -3.90 -5.00 27.88
CA LEU A 242 -3.65 -5.62 26.58
C LEU A 242 -3.98 -7.11 26.61
N ALA A 243 -3.60 -7.84 27.66
CA ALA A 243 -3.93 -9.25 27.82
C ALA A 243 -5.46 -9.48 27.87
N LYS A 244 -6.19 -8.70 28.68
CA LYS A 244 -7.66 -8.79 28.78
C LYS A 244 -8.35 -8.47 27.46
N PHE A 245 -7.89 -7.45 26.76
CA PHE A 245 -8.42 -7.09 25.46
C PHE A 245 -8.13 -8.18 24.42
N SER A 246 -6.90 -8.70 24.40
CA SER A 246 -6.49 -9.78 23.51
C SER A 246 -7.34 -11.03 23.72
N GLU A 247 -7.51 -11.48 24.96
CA GLU A 247 -8.39 -12.61 25.31
C GLU A 247 -9.83 -12.39 24.83
N GLY A 248 -10.36 -11.18 25.05
CA GLY A 248 -11.71 -10.81 24.63
C GLY A 248 -11.91 -10.75 23.11
N VAL A 249 -10.89 -10.38 22.33
CA VAL A 249 -10.95 -10.40 20.87
C VAL A 249 -10.79 -11.82 20.34
N MET A 250 -9.82 -12.59 20.86
CA MET A 250 -9.59 -13.98 20.47
C MET A 250 -10.83 -14.84 20.74
N SER A 251 -11.47 -14.70 21.90
CA SER A 251 -12.72 -15.40 22.21
C SER A 251 -13.85 -15.05 21.22
N ARG A 252 -13.95 -13.79 20.78
CA ARG A 252 -14.95 -13.39 19.78
C ARG A 252 -14.64 -13.98 18.39
N ILE A 253 -13.37 -14.04 18.01
CA ILE A 253 -12.95 -14.68 16.75
C ILE A 253 -13.30 -16.16 16.78
N GLU A 254 -13.01 -16.86 17.88
CA GLU A 254 -13.35 -18.28 18.07
C GLU A 254 -14.86 -18.52 18.00
N GLN A 255 -15.66 -17.71 18.69
CA GLN A 255 -17.13 -17.79 18.64
C GLN A 255 -17.69 -17.50 17.23
N ALA A 256 -17.04 -16.60 16.48
CA ALA A 256 -17.42 -16.27 15.11
C ALA A 256 -16.83 -17.23 14.06
N ALA A 257 -15.88 -18.10 14.42
CA ALA A 257 -15.11 -18.90 13.48
C ALA A 257 -15.98 -19.74 12.53
N PRO A 258 -17.06 -20.44 12.97
CA PRO A 258 -17.93 -21.16 12.06
C PRO A 258 -18.61 -20.26 11.02
N ARG A 259 -18.97 -19.02 11.39
CA ARG A 259 -19.59 -18.04 10.49
C ARG A 259 -18.57 -17.47 9.51
N LEU A 260 -17.38 -17.10 9.99
CA LEU A 260 -16.28 -16.60 9.15
C LEU A 260 -15.87 -17.65 8.11
N ASP A 261 -15.75 -18.91 8.53
CA ASP A 261 -15.45 -20.01 7.62
C ASP A 261 -16.57 -20.27 6.60
N ALA A 262 -17.84 -20.26 7.06
CA ALA A 262 -18.97 -20.38 6.16
C ALA A 262 -18.96 -19.26 5.11
N ARG A 263 -18.69 -18.01 5.50
CA ARG A 263 -18.57 -16.88 4.56
C ARG A 263 -17.46 -17.10 3.52
N ARG A 264 -16.29 -17.58 3.94
CA ARG A 264 -15.19 -17.98 3.04
C ARG A 264 -15.66 -19.03 2.03
N ARG A 265 -16.31 -20.12 2.48
CA ARG A 265 -16.83 -21.18 1.59
C ARG A 265 -17.87 -20.67 0.59
N HIS A 266 -18.71 -19.72 1.00
CA HIS A 266 -19.74 -19.07 0.16
C HIS A 266 -19.20 -17.89 -0.68
N GLY A 267 -17.89 -17.75 -0.82
CA GLY A 267 -17.27 -16.81 -1.75
C GLY A 267 -17.32 -15.33 -1.33
N ARG A 268 -17.32 -15.09 -0.02
CA ARG A 268 -17.25 -13.74 0.58
C ARG A 268 -15.83 -13.29 0.89
N VAL A 269 -14.83 -14.15 0.76
CA VAL A 269 -13.41 -13.78 0.85
C VAL A 269 -12.88 -13.55 -0.56
N ARG A 270 -12.30 -12.36 -0.77
CA ARG A 270 -11.87 -11.84 -2.07
C ARG A 270 -10.70 -10.88 -1.88
N ARG A 271 -10.00 -10.53 -2.96
CA ARG A 271 -9.14 -9.34 -2.90
C ARG A 271 -10.01 -8.10 -2.72
N CYS A 272 -9.70 -7.41 -1.64
CA CYS A 272 -10.37 -6.24 -1.12
C CYS A 272 -9.37 -5.07 -1.08
N HIS A 273 -9.78 -3.93 -0.53
CA HIS A 273 -8.84 -2.82 -0.32
C HIS A 273 -7.83 -3.15 0.78
N GLY A 274 -8.29 -3.80 1.85
CA GLY A 274 -7.44 -4.26 2.97
C GLY A 274 -7.10 -3.16 3.99
N ASP A 275 -7.17 -1.88 3.59
CA ASP A 275 -6.94 -0.71 4.45
C ASP A 275 -7.93 0.43 4.18
N LEU A 276 -9.23 0.11 4.12
CA LEU A 276 -10.27 1.04 3.69
C LEU A 276 -10.74 1.99 4.81
N HIS A 277 -9.84 2.85 5.30
CA HIS A 277 -10.23 3.96 6.17
C HIS A 277 -10.55 5.23 5.35
N LEU A 278 -11.18 6.24 5.94
CA LEU A 278 -11.66 7.42 5.23
C LEU A 278 -10.54 8.26 4.61
N ALA A 279 -9.33 8.24 5.18
CA ALA A 279 -8.18 8.90 4.55
C ALA A 279 -7.68 8.23 3.25
N ASN A 280 -8.12 6.99 2.97
CA ASN A 280 -7.84 6.25 1.73
C ASN A 280 -9.03 6.27 0.75
N VAL A 281 -9.96 7.21 0.95
CA VAL A 281 -11.10 7.45 0.05
C VAL A 281 -11.15 8.93 -0.29
N CYS A 282 -11.40 9.27 -1.56
CA CYS A 282 -11.54 10.65 -2.01
C CYS A 282 -12.71 10.85 -2.97
N ARG A 283 -13.18 12.10 -3.05
CA ARG A 283 -14.01 12.57 -4.15
C ARG A 283 -13.10 13.07 -5.26
N PHE A 284 -13.15 12.40 -6.41
CA PHE A 284 -12.35 12.73 -7.57
C PHE A 284 -13.23 12.88 -8.81
N GLU A 285 -13.22 14.07 -9.41
CA GLU A 285 -14.03 14.40 -10.61
C GLU A 285 -15.52 14.03 -10.44
N GLY A 286 -16.08 14.27 -9.25
CA GLY A 286 -17.47 13.96 -8.93
C GLY A 286 -17.74 12.49 -8.59
N HIS A 287 -16.72 11.64 -8.54
CA HIS A 287 -16.86 10.24 -8.19
C HIS A 287 -16.08 9.86 -6.93
N VAL A 288 -16.56 8.84 -6.23
CA VAL A 288 -15.85 8.27 -5.08
C VAL A 288 -14.81 7.28 -5.56
N ARG A 289 -13.59 7.39 -5.03
CA ARG A 289 -12.44 6.54 -5.37
C ARG A 289 -11.71 6.13 -4.09
N ALA A 290 -11.48 4.83 -3.93
CA ALA A 290 -10.56 4.31 -2.93
C ALA A 290 -9.17 4.16 -3.55
N PHE A 291 -8.13 4.45 -2.77
CA PHE A 291 -6.74 4.43 -3.22
C PHE A 291 -5.83 3.99 -2.08
N ASP A 292 -4.60 3.58 -2.41
CA ASP A 292 -3.64 3.02 -1.45
C ASP A 292 -4.09 1.67 -0.83
N ALA A 293 -4.76 0.84 -1.64
CA ALA A 293 -5.07 -0.54 -1.30
C ALA A 293 -3.79 -1.36 -1.09
N ILE A 294 -3.82 -2.29 -0.12
CA ILE A 294 -2.64 -3.04 0.32
C ILE A 294 -2.09 -3.90 -0.81
N GLU A 295 -0.88 -3.58 -1.25
CA GLU A 295 -0.19 -4.29 -2.33
C GLU A 295 0.77 -5.37 -1.83
N PHE A 296 1.27 -5.24 -0.59
CA PHE A 296 2.44 -5.99 -0.13
C PHE A 296 2.14 -7.27 0.64
N SER A 297 0.90 -7.49 1.05
CA SER A 297 0.53 -8.67 1.83
C SER A 297 -0.85 -9.18 1.47
N ASP A 298 -0.88 -10.34 0.81
CA ASP A 298 -2.13 -11.00 0.46
C ASP A 298 -2.91 -11.46 1.71
N ARG A 299 -2.22 -11.72 2.84
CA ARG A 299 -2.84 -12.10 4.12
C ARG A 299 -3.82 -11.03 4.64
N ILE A 300 -3.56 -9.76 4.34
CA ILE A 300 -4.40 -8.62 4.77
C ILE A 300 -5.12 -7.92 3.60
N GLY A 301 -4.71 -8.17 2.36
CA GLY A 301 -5.43 -7.71 1.15
C GLY A 301 -6.53 -8.67 0.67
N VAL A 302 -6.44 -9.97 0.97
CA VAL A 302 -7.46 -10.99 0.66
C VAL A 302 -8.25 -11.32 1.93
N ILE A 303 -9.34 -10.60 2.11
CA ILE A 303 -10.14 -10.62 3.33
C ILE A 303 -11.63 -10.82 2.99
N ASP A 304 -12.44 -10.99 4.04
CA ASP A 304 -13.89 -11.00 3.90
C ASP A 304 -14.40 -9.60 3.48
N ILE A 305 -15.30 -9.53 2.52
CA ILE A 305 -15.87 -8.26 2.03
C ILE A 305 -16.55 -7.42 3.12
N ALA A 306 -17.07 -8.06 4.18
CA ALA A 306 -17.62 -7.34 5.33
C ALA A 306 -16.51 -6.75 6.21
N HIS A 307 -15.34 -7.40 6.29
CA HIS A 307 -14.18 -6.86 6.99
C HIS A 307 -13.64 -5.62 6.26
N ASP A 308 -13.60 -5.65 4.92
CA ASP A 308 -13.19 -4.50 4.10
C ASP A 308 -14.06 -3.27 4.35
N ALA A 309 -15.39 -3.44 4.37
CA ALA A 309 -16.31 -2.35 4.68
C ALA A 309 -16.29 -1.92 6.16
N ALA A 310 -15.99 -2.85 7.09
CA ALA A 310 -16.03 -2.57 8.52
C ALA A 310 -15.08 -1.45 8.93
N PHE A 311 -13.92 -1.32 8.29
CA PHE A 311 -12.97 -0.26 8.63
C PHE A 311 -13.56 1.13 8.34
N ALA A 312 -14.10 1.35 7.14
CA ALA A 312 -14.77 2.60 6.77
C ALA A 312 -15.98 2.89 7.67
N VAL A 313 -16.75 1.86 8.06
CA VAL A 313 -17.88 2.00 9.00
C VAL A 313 -17.39 2.46 10.37
N MET A 314 -16.35 1.82 10.92
CA MET A 314 -15.79 2.20 12.22
C MET A 314 -15.23 3.63 12.18
N ASP A 315 -14.58 4.01 11.08
CA ASP A 315 -13.96 5.31 10.91
C ASP A 315 -15.02 6.43 10.76
N LEU A 316 -16.14 6.17 10.08
CA LEU A 316 -17.31 7.07 10.08
C LEU A 316 -17.86 7.29 11.49
N ILE A 317 -17.92 6.25 12.33
CA ILE A 317 -18.35 6.37 13.73
C ILE A 317 -17.36 7.21 14.53
N ALA A 318 -16.05 6.97 14.36
CA ALA A 318 -14.99 7.73 15.01
C ALA A 318 -15.03 9.22 14.64
N HIS A 319 -15.38 9.54 13.39
CA HIS A 319 -15.62 10.91 12.93
C HIS A 319 -17.01 11.48 13.27
N HIS A 320 -17.78 10.82 14.15
CA HIS A 320 -19.11 11.26 14.61
C HIS A 320 -20.20 11.28 13.52
N HIS A 321 -20.14 10.37 12.54
CA HIS A 321 -21.14 10.20 11.48
C HIS A 321 -21.87 8.84 11.55
N PRO A 322 -22.58 8.50 12.65
CA PRO A 322 -23.23 7.19 12.80
C PRO A 322 -24.35 6.93 11.79
N ARG A 323 -25.00 7.98 11.26
CA ARG A 323 -25.99 7.84 10.18
C ARG A 323 -25.34 7.44 8.87
N ALA A 324 -24.20 8.04 8.51
CA ALA A 324 -23.43 7.65 7.34
C ALA A 324 -22.86 6.23 7.50
N ALA A 325 -22.36 5.88 8.69
CA ALA A 325 -21.90 4.52 8.98
C ALA A 325 -23.02 3.50 8.78
N SER A 326 -24.22 3.80 9.28
CA SER A 326 -25.40 2.95 9.09
C SER A 326 -25.81 2.87 7.61
N HIS A 327 -25.72 3.97 6.86
CA HIS A 327 -26.02 4.01 5.42
C HIS A 327 -25.02 3.21 4.59
N LEU A 328 -23.73 3.24 4.94
CA LEU A 328 -22.69 2.46 4.25
C LEU A 328 -22.87 0.95 4.49
N PHE A 329 -23.32 0.56 5.69
CA PHE A 329 -23.43 -0.83 6.09
C PHE A 329 -24.65 -1.57 5.52
N ASN A 330 -25.77 -0.86 5.31
CA ASN A 330 -27.05 -1.44 4.85
C ASN A 330 -27.20 -1.43 3.33
#